data_AF-A0A9D0VHU4-F1
#
_entry.id   AF-A0A9D0VHU4-F1
#
_cell.length_a   1.000
_cell.length_b   1.000
_cell.length_c   1.000
_cell.angle_alpha   90.00
_cell.angle_beta   90.00
_cell.angle_gamma   90.00
#
_symmetry.space_group_name_H-M   'P 1'
#
loop_
_entity.id
_entity.type
_entity.pdbx_description
1 polymer ?
#
loop_
_entity_poly.entity_id
_entity_poly.type
_entity_poly.pdbx_seq_one_letter_code
_entity_poly.pdbx_strand_id
1 'polypeptide(L)'
;MHQWITYSILSLLLTGCGGKGRAGPISNTATANDFTGGSFVDIDIDVGIEAESLDELDLAELRRTTVDCGDLIKLEPSSMLGQLTDPEIRCLHGALREAERQTAKDKISRVLLTDAWAKGDEHRWEGIARRHLEVIDRSDPDMCYKFAYYLASRSPDRMDEAMKWAQIALDNRNRWEGDLHVTRVYALHKLMTRAAVKKWSWLENEHVRTPSEASMTAAAEARNEAKTVAREWLDYARRSGMDETAALQMCETTSGTIDFCSPGIEELGEL
;
A
#
# COMPACT_ATOMS: atom_id res chain seq x y z
N MET A 1 -1.34 -52.23 38.17
CA MET A 1 -0.89 -53.61 37.89
C MET A 1 -0.76 -53.76 36.38
N HIS A 2 0.30 -54.46 35.97
CA HIS A 2 0.69 -54.84 34.60
C HIS A 2 -0.50 -55.29 33.71
N GLN A 3 -0.49 -55.28 32.38
CA GLN A 3 0.55 -55.69 31.44
C GLN A 3 0.08 -55.41 29.99
N TRP A 4 1.02 -55.48 29.06
CA TRP A 4 0.91 -55.19 27.63
C TRP A 4 0.09 -56.21 26.82
N ILE A 5 -0.55 -55.77 25.73
CA ILE A 5 -0.76 -56.62 24.54
C ILE A 5 -0.46 -55.80 23.27
N THR A 6 0.57 -56.26 22.57
CA THR A 6 0.94 -55.95 21.19
C THR A 6 0.04 -56.69 20.21
N TYR A 7 -0.38 -56.05 19.11
CA TYR A 7 -0.62 -56.75 17.84
C TYR A 7 -0.14 -55.92 16.66
N SER A 8 0.59 -56.59 15.79
CA SER A 8 1.25 -56.12 14.58
C SER A 8 0.49 -56.58 13.34
N ILE A 9 0.44 -55.68 12.35
CA ILE A 9 0.58 -55.92 10.90
C ILE A 9 -0.53 -56.71 10.18
N LEU A 10 -1.22 -56.07 9.22
CA LEU A 10 -1.08 -56.45 7.80
C LEU A 10 -1.56 -55.36 6.82
N SER A 11 -0.70 -55.10 5.85
CA SER A 11 -0.80 -54.13 4.76
C SER A 11 -1.77 -54.55 3.67
N LEU A 12 -2.37 -53.57 2.98
CA LEU A 12 -2.89 -53.74 1.63
C LEU A 12 -2.42 -52.59 0.74
N LEU A 13 -1.65 -52.98 -0.27
CA LEU A 13 -1.13 -52.20 -1.38
C LEU A 13 -2.26 -51.82 -2.34
N LEU A 14 -2.29 -50.57 -2.79
CA LEU A 14 -2.84 -50.18 -4.09
C LEU A 14 -1.86 -49.22 -4.77
N THR A 15 -1.33 -49.68 -5.90
CA THR A 15 -0.34 -49.04 -6.77
C THR A 15 -0.98 -48.50 -8.05
N GLY A 16 -0.50 -47.32 -8.49
CA GLY A 16 -0.48 -46.79 -9.88
C GLY A 16 -1.83 -46.31 -10.46
N CYS A 17 -1.94 -45.25 -11.27
CA CYS A 17 -1.02 -44.47 -12.11
C CYS A 17 -1.54 -43.02 -12.18
N GLY A 18 -0.71 -41.97 -12.22
CA GLY A 18 0.02 -41.55 -13.44
C GLY A 18 -0.78 -40.50 -14.23
N GLY A 19 -0.63 -39.22 -13.86
CA GLY A 19 -1.26 -38.08 -14.54
C GLY A 19 -0.45 -36.80 -14.35
N LYS A 20 0.62 -36.67 -15.12
CA LYS A 20 1.56 -35.54 -15.14
C LYS A 20 0.91 -34.37 -15.91
N GLY A 21 0.04 -33.62 -15.24
CA GLY A 21 -0.44 -32.33 -15.72
C GLY A 21 0.48 -31.22 -15.21
N ARG A 22 1.27 -30.63 -16.10
CA ARG A 22 1.98 -29.37 -15.85
C ARG A 22 0.92 -28.32 -15.48
N ALA A 23 0.73 -28.05 -14.20
CA ALA A 23 0.27 -26.74 -13.77
C ALA A 23 1.41 -25.77 -14.11
N GLY A 24 1.28 -25.10 -15.25
CA GLY A 24 2.09 -23.91 -15.50
C GLY A 24 1.88 -22.94 -14.35
N PRO A 25 2.89 -22.15 -13.96
CA PRO A 25 2.64 -21.06 -13.03
C PRO A 25 1.60 -20.16 -13.69
N ILE A 26 0.41 -20.09 -13.10
CA ILE A 26 -0.52 -19.00 -13.37
C ILE A 26 0.24 -17.76 -12.90
N SER A 27 0.82 -17.06 -13.87
CA SER A 27 1.45 -15.76 -13.73
C SER A 27 0.38 -14.74 -13.35
N ASN A 28 -0.07 -14.78 -12.11
CA ASN A 28 -0.65 -13.62 -11.42
C ASN A 28 0.50 -12.78 -10.84
N THR A 29 1.45 -12.41 -11.69
CA THR A 29 2.59 -11.53 -11.37
C THR A 29 2.48 -10.28 -12.23
N ALA A 30 1.45 -9.47 -11.97
CA ALA A 30 1.39 -8.09 -12.43
C ALA A 30 1.22 -7.09 -11.27
N THR A 31 1.00 -7.54 -10.03
CA THR A 31 0.92 -6.64 -8.86
C THR A 31 1.86 -7.03 -7.69
N ALA A 32 2.68 -8.06 -7.84
CA ALA A 32 3.62 -8.51 -6.79
C ALA A 32 5.07 -8.07 -7.03
N ASN A 33 5.40 -7.63 -8.25
CA ASN A 33 6.79 -7.34 -8.63
C ASN A 33 7.18 -5.86 -8.44
N ASP A 34 6.23 -4.96 -8.18
CA ASP A 34 6.54 -3.55 -7.88
C ASP A 34 6.95 -3.32 -6.42
N PHE A 35 6.71 -4.30 -5.55
CA PHE A 35 7.07 -4.24 -4.12
C PHE A 35 8.36 -5.00 -3.76
N THR A 36 8.90 -5.80 -4.68
CA THR A 36 10.04 -6.70 -4.40
C THR A 36 11.30 -6.38 -5.21
N GLY A 37 11.22 -5.47 -6.19
CA GLY A 37 12.30 -5.23 -7.16
C GLY A 37 12.88 -3.82 -7.24
N GLY A 38 12.32 -2.82 -6.58
CA GLY A 38 12.77 -1.43 -6.65
C GLY A 38 12.79 -0.80 -5.25
N SER A 39 13.66 0.19 -5.04
CA SER A 39 13.79 0.89 -3.77
C SER A 39 12.41 1.32 -3.26
N PHE A 40 12.00 0.78 -2.11
CA PHE A 40 10.72 1.13 -1.48
C PHE A 40 10.62 2.63 -1.19
N VAL A 41 11.75 3.33 -1.18
CA VAL A 41 11.85 4.78 -1.24
C VAL A 41 12.78 5.13 -2.41
N ASP A 42 12.27 5.08 -3.64
CA ASP A 42 12.87 5.92 -4.69
C ASP A 42 12.67 7.36 -4.21
N ILE A 43 13.73 7.92 -3.64
CA ILE A 43 13.89 9.36 -3.55
C ILE A 43 14.20 9.76 -4.98
N ASP A 44 13.17 9.97 -5.79
CA ASP A 44 13.33 10.67 -7.07
C ASP A 44 13.71 12.11 -6.73
N ILE A 45 14.99 12.31 -6.41
CA ILE A 45 15.65 13.58 -6.65
C ILE A 45 15.77 13.61 -8.16
N ASP A 46 14.79 14.21 -8.82
CA ASP A 46 14.82 14.51 -10.23
C ASP A 46 16.02 15.43 -10.50
N VAL A 47 17.18 14.82 -10.71
CA VAL A 47 18.37 15.48 -11.27
C VAL A 47 18.16 15.51 -12.78
N GLY A 48 17.13 16.22 -13.21
CA GLY A 48 16.93 16.62 -14.58
C GLY A 48 18.10 17.49 -14.99
N ILE A 49 19.07 16.91 -15.70
CA ILE A 49 20.20 17.61 -16.30
C ILE A 49 19.67 18.45 -17.47
N GLU A 50 19.04 19.58 -17.17
CA GLU A 50 18.96 20.75 -18.05
C GLU A 50 19.52 21.94 -17.27
N ALA A 51 20.84 22.05 -17.36
CA ALA A 51 21.62 22.98 -16.59
C ALA A 51 21.33 24.45 -16.94
N GLU A 52 21.44 25.27 -15.89
CA GLU A 52 21.93 26.65 -15.85
C GLU A 52 20.88 27.72 -15.53
N SER A 53 20.39 27.75 -14.28
CA SER A 53 20.34 28.98 -13.44
C SER A 53 19.50 28.84 -12.17
N LEU A 54 18.65 27.80 -12.05
CA LEU A 54 17.83 27.54 -10.86
C LEU A 54 18.37 26.40 -9.98
N ASP A 55 19.06 25.43 -10.56
CA ASP A 55 19.67 24.30 -9.82
C ASP A 55 20.83 24.73 -8.92
N GLU A 56 21.57 25.79 -9.25
CA GLU A 56 22.70 26.20 -8.42
C GLU A 56 22.24 26.73 -7.06
N LEU A 57 21.04 27.30 -6.97
CA LEU A 57 20.46 27.72 -5.70
C LEU A 57 19.97 26.51 -4.89
N ASP A 58 19.30 25.53 -5.51
CA ASP A 58 18.76 24.39 -4.78
C ASP A 58 19.85 23.38 -4.38
N LEU A 59 20.90 23.21 -5.19
CA LEU A 59 22.07 22.38 -4.87
C LEU A 59 23.01 23.05 -3.85
N ALA A 60 23.19 24.38 -3.93
CA ALA A 60 23.92 25.12 -2.90
C ALA A 60 23.14 25.18 -1.57
N GLU A 61 21.80 25.19 -1.61
CA GLU A 61 20.96 25.15 -0.42
C GLU A 61 20.85 23.72 0.16
N LEU A 62 20.87 22.68 -0.68
CA LEU A 62 21.09 21.28 -0.28
C LEU A 62 22.43 21.13 0.44
N ARG A 63 23.48 21.76 -0.07
CA ARG A 63 24.77 21.86 0.63
C ARG A 63 24.71 22.73 1.90
N ARG A 64 23.79 23.68 2.03
CA ARG A 64 23.58 24.47 3.26
C ARG A 64 22.63 23.83 4.26
N THR A 65 21.84 22.85 3.82
CA THR A 65 21.26 21.83 4.70
C THR A 65 22.33 20.78 5.05
N THR A 66 23.58 21.23 5.23
CA THR A 66 24.39 20.81 6.37
C THR A 66 23.62 21.14 7.64
N VAL A 67 22.64 20.30 7.91
CA VAL A 67 22.22 20.07 9.25
C VAL A 67 23.49 19.77 10.04
N ASP A 68 23.63 20.25 11.28
CA ASP A 68 24.76 19.89 12.18
C ASP A 68 24.99 18.36 12.32
N CYS A 69 24.06 17.56 11.79
CA CYS A 69 24.04 16.11 11.67
C CYS A 69 24.80 15.54 10.48
N GLY A 70 25.34 16.37 9.59
CA GLY A 70 26.03 15.97 8.37
C GLY A 70 25.33 16.44 7.09
N ASP A 71 25.97 16.12 5.96
CA ASP A 71 25.44 16.36 4.62
C ASP A 71 24.43 15.26 4.27
N LEU A 72 23.16 15.62 4.05
CA LEU A 72 22.09 14.66 3.74
C LEU A 72 22.45 13.77 2.54
N ILE A 73 23.12 14.34 1.53
CA ILE A 73 23.57 13.61 0.33
C ILE A 73 24.52 12.46 0.71
N LYS A 74 25.34 12.64 1.75
CA LYS A 74 26.25 11.60 2.24
C LYS A 74 25.56 10.55 3.11
N LEU A 75 24.43 10.91 3.73
CA LEU A 75 23.66 10.00 4.57
C LEU A 75 22.70 9.13 3.76
N GLU A 76 22.30 9.56 2.56
CA GLU A 76 21.39 8.80 1.68
C GLU A 76 21.86 7.37 1.39
N PRO A 77 23.11 7.11 0.94
CA PRO A 77 23.57 5.74 0.70
C PRO A 77 23.52 4.86 1.96
N SER A 78 23.93 5.41 3.11
CA SER A 78 23.87 4.70 4.39
C SER A 78 22.44 4.42 4.80
N SER A 79 21.53 5.36 4.57
CA SER A 79 20.10 5.21 4.82
C SER A 79 19.48 4.10 3.96
N MET A 80 19.78 4.05 2.66
CA MET A 80 19.34 2.98 1.76
C MET A 80 19.76 1.58 2.22
N LEU A 81 20.88 1.48 2.94
CA LEU A 81 21.39 0.23 3.51
C LEU A 81 20.94 -0.02 4.95
N GLY A 82 20.17 0.89 5.55
CA GLY A 82 19.76 0.79 6.95
C GLY A 82 20.95 0.88 7.92
N GLN A 83 21.90 1.75 7.61
CA GLN A 83 23.17 1.88 8.33
C GLN A 83 23.33 3.21 9.07
N LEU A 84 22.28 4.04 9.18
CA LEU A 84 22.36 5.24 10.02
C LEU A 84 22.54 4.84 11.48
N THR A 85 23.48 5.47 12.16
CA THR A 85 23.73 5.25 13.59
C THR A 85 22.69 5.96 14.44
N ASP A 86 22.46 5.51 15.68
CA ASP A 86 21.51 6.17 16.59
C ASP A 86 21.82 7.67 16.84
N PRO A 87 23.08 8.11 16.96
CA PRO A 87 23.41 9.53 17.00
C PRO A 87 22.97 10.30 15.75
N GLU A 88 23.20 9.77 14.54
CA GLU A 88 22.77 10.40 13.28
C GLU A 88 21.25 10.50 13.22
N ILE A 89 20.55 9.42 13.58
CA ILE A 89 19.09 9.38 13.64
C ILE A 89 18.54 10.44 14.60
N ARG A 90 19.05 10.51 15.83
CA ARG A 90 18.61 11.50 16.82
C ARG A 90 18.87 12.91 16.32
N CYS A 91 20.02 13.11 15.69
CA CYS A 91 20.38 14.40 15.14
C CYS A 91 19.39 14.80 14.03
N LEU A 92 19.13 13.93 13.04
CA LEU A 92 18.14 14.18 11.98
C LEU A 92 16.73 14.45 12.53
N HIS A 93 16.33 13.82 13.63
CA HIS A 93 15.08 14.16 14.31
C HIS A 93 15.09 15.57 14.92
N GLY A 94 16.21 16.01 15.50
CA GLY A 94 16.39 17.39 15.98
C GLY A 94 16.29 18.39 14.83
N ALA A 95 17.04 18.12 13.76
CA ALA A 95 17.04 18.89 12.53
C ALA A 95 15.66 19.04 11.89
N LEU A 96 14.89 17.95 11.85
CA LEU A 96 13.53 17.96 11.31
C LEU A 96 12.61 18.89 12.09
N ARG A 97 12.81 19.00 13.42
CA ARG A 97 12.02 19.88 14.29
C ARG A 97 12.42 21.34 14.13
N GLU A 98 13.70 21.60 13.92
CA GLU A 98 14.27 22.95 13.79
C GLU A 98 14.14 23.53 12.38
N ALA A 99 14.06 22.67 11.37
CA ALA A 99 13.90 23.11 9.99
C ALA A 99 12.66 23.97 9.81
N GLU A 100 12.83 25.19 9.28
CA GLU A 100 11.71 26.09 9.00
C GLU A 100 11.05 25.79 7.65
N ARG A 101 11.85 25.34 6.66
CA ARG A 101 11.39 25.09 5.30
C ARG A 101 10.83 23.68 5.13
N GLN A 102 9.71 23.58 4.41
CA GLN A 102 9.07 22.28 4.13
C GLN A 102 9.95 21.37 3.27
N THR A 103 10.68 21.91 2.29
CA THR A 103 11.60 21.12 1.46
C THR A 103 12.72 20.45 2.26
N ALA A 104 13.25 21.13 3.28
CA ALA A 104 14.23 20.54 4.18
C ALA A 104 13.60 19.44 5.05
N LYS A 105 12.39 19.67 5.57
CA LYS A 105 11.65 18.65 6.34
C LYS A 105 11.36 17.40 5.52
N ASP A 106 10.95 17.58 4.27
CA ASP A 106 10.68 16.51 3.32
C ASP A 106 11.94 15.64 3.12
N LYS A 107 13.06 16.24 2.72
CA LYS A 107 14.34 15.55 2.50
C LYS A 107 14.80 14.78 3.75
N ILE A 108 14.84 15.44 4.92
CA ILE A 108 15.22 14.79 6.18
C ILE A 108 14.29 13.63 6.51
N SER A 109 12.98 13.81 6.32
CA SER A 109 11.99 12.77 6.60
C SER A 109 12.14 11.57 5.67
N ARG A 110 12.46 11.77 4.38
CA ARG A 110 12.71 10.69 3.42
C ARG A 110 13.95 9.88 3.80
N VAL A 111 15.04 10.54 4.17
CA VAL A 111 16.24 9.86 4.69
C VAL A 111 15.92 9.01 5.92
N LEU A 112 15.07 9.50 6.84
CA LEU A 112 14.66 8.72 8.01
C LEU A 112 13.73 7.55 7.65
N LEU A 113 12.82 7.73 6.68
CA LEU A 113 11.94 6.67 6.17
C LEU A 113 12.74 5.53 5.54
N THR A 114 13.67 5.88 4.66
CA THR A 114 14.51 4.91 3.95
C THR A 114 15.32 4.06 4.92
N ASP A 115 15.95 4.65 5.94
CA ASP A 115 16.74 3.93 6.94
C ASP A 115 15.86 2.98 7.77
N ALA A 116 14.71 3.46 8.24
CA ALA A 116 13.79 2.64 9.02
C ALA A 116 13.27 1.45 8.21
N TRP A 117 12.96 1.66 6.94
CA TRP A 117 12.53 0.59 6.04
C TRP A 117 13.66 -0.42 5.78
N ALA A 118 14.85 0.04 5.42
CA ALA A 118 15.99 -0.82 5.11
C ALA A 118 16.44 -1.67 6.32
N LYS A 119 16.25 -1.17 7.55
CA LYS A 119 16.47 -1.93 8.80
C LYS A 119 15.36 -2.94 9.11
N GLY A 120 14.22 -2.88 8.44
CA GLY A 120 13.02 -3.62 8.82
C GLY A 120 12.36 -3.12 10.12
N ASP A 121 12.65 -1.89 10.55
CA ASP A 121 12.03 -1.26 11.72
C ASP A 121 10.67 -0.65 11.32
N GLU A 122 9.69 -1.53 11.14
CA GLU A 122 8.33 -1.18 10.70
C GLU A 122 7.64 -0.19 11.65
N HIS A 123 7.87 -0.30 12.96
CA HIS A 123 7.26 0.57 13.96
C HIS A 123 7.76 2.00 13.82
N ARG A 124 9.09 2.17 13.71
CA ARG A 124 9.68 3.48 13.46
C ARG A 124 9.28 4.03 12.10
N TRP A 125 9.27 3.17 11.07
CA TRP A 125 8.84 3.55 9.73
C TRP A 125 7.42 4.11 9.74
N GLU A 126 6.45 3.42 10.37
CA GLU A 126 5.07 3.88 10.48
C GLU A 126 4.97 5.25 11.16
N GLY A 127 5.69 5.44 12.27
CA GLY A 127 5.69 6.71 13.00
C GLY A 127 6.25 7.87 12.17
N ILE A 128 7.28 7.62 11.35
CA ILE A 128 7.84 8.63 10.45
C ILE A 128 6.90 8.89 9.28
N ALA A 129 6.33 7.84 8.67
CA ALA A 129 5.42 7.93 7.52
C ALA A 129 4.18 8.75 7.85
N ARG A 130 3.57 8.45 9.00
CA ARG A 130 2.43 9.19 9.53
C ARG A 130 2.76 10.67 9.75
N ARG A 131 3.88 10.98 10.42
CA ARG A 131 4.32 12.36 10.62
C ARG A 131 4.56 13.08 9.29
N HIS A 132 5.18 12.41 8.33
CA HIS A 132 5.44 12.96 7.00
C HIS A 132 4.15 13.39 6.33
N LEU A 133 3.17 12.48 6.26
CA LEU A 133 1.90 12.72 5.59
C LEU A 133 0.99 13.70 6.35
N GLU A 134 1.08 13.76 7.68
CA GLU A 134 0.22 14.65 8.47
C GLU A 134 0.77 16.08 8.59
N VAL A 135 2.09 16.23 8.60
CA VAL A 135 2.77 17.49 8.98
C VAL A 135 3.65 18.08 7.87
N ILE A 136 4.19 17.26 6.98
CA ILE A 136 5.21 17.69 5.99
C ILE A 136 4.59 17.81 4.60
N ASP A 137 4.16 16.70 4.02
CA ASP A 137 3.53 16.65 2.71
C ASP A 137 2.39 15.64 2.70
N ARG A 138 1.16 16.16 2.84
CA ARG A 138 -0.07 15.35 2.74
C ARG A 138 -0.40 14.98 1.30
N SER A 139 0.12 15.73 0.34
CA SER A 139 -0.24 15.60 -1.08
C SER A 139 0.66 14.66 -1.87
N ASP A 140 1.75 14.15 -1.27
CA ASP A 140 2.62 13.15 -1.87
C ASP A 140 1.83 11.85 -2.14
N PRO A 141 1.47 11.56 -3.41
CA PRO A 141 0.65 10.40 -3.73
C PRO A 141 1.43 9.09 -3.62
N ASP A 142 2.76 9.14 -3.77
CA ASP A 142 3.65 7.98 -3.65
C ASP A 142 3.71 7.51 -2.21
N MET A 143 3.92 8.45 -1.29
CA MET A 143 3.98 8.15 0.12
C MET A 143 2.59 7.76 0.65
N CYS A 144 1.52 8.41 0.19
CA CYS A 144 0.15 8.01 0.51
C CYS A 144 -0.16 6.58 0.04
N TYR A 145 0.22 6.22 -1.19
CA TYR A 145 0.06 4.88 -1.74
C TYR A 145 0.80 3.82 -0.90
N LYS A 146 2.09 4.05 -0.63
CA LYS A 146 2.93 3.14 0.18
C LYS A 146 2.38 2.96 1.59
N PHE A 147 1.95 4.06 2.23
CA PHE A 147 1.41 4.01 3.59
C PHE A 147 0.05 3.32 3.65
N ALA A 148 -0.84 3.58 2.69
CA ALA A 148 -2.09 2.86 2.55
C ALA A 148 -1.87 1.35 2.38
N TYR A 149 -0.89 0.96 1.57
CA TYR A 149 -0.56 -0.45 1.35
C TYR A 149 -0.04 -1.11 2.63
N TYR A 150 0.88 -0.45 3.33
CA TYR A 150 1.36 -0.90 4.64
C TYR A 150 0.18 -1.11 5.60
N LEU A 151 -0.71 -0.14 5.76
CA LEU A 151 -1.86 -0.22 6.68
C LEU A 151 -2.86 -1.31 6.28
N ALA A 152 -3.12 -1.52 4.99
CA ALA A 152 -4.04 -2.55 4.50
C ALA A 152 -3.60 -3.98 4.89
N SER A 153 -2.30 -4.20 5.04
CA SER A 153 -1.73 -5.47 5.51
C SER A 153 -1.89 -5.69 7.03
N ARG A 154 -2.19 -4.64 7.81
CA ARG A 154 -2.30 -4.67 9.28
C ARG A 154 -3.70 -5.07 9.74
N SER A 155 -3.97 -4.92 11.04
CA SER A 155 -5.22 -5.33 11.66
C SER A 155 -6.45 -4.53 11.14
N PRO A 156 -7.66 -5.08 11.21
CA PRO A 156 -8.87 -4.45 10.65
C PRO A 156 -9.19 -3.04 11.17
N ASP A 157 -8.76 -2.69 12.38
CA ASP A 157 -8.88 -1.34 12.96
C ASP A 157 -8.09 -0.26 12.18
N ARG A 158 -7.19 -0.67 11.28
CA ARG A 158 -6.41 0.23 10.42
C ARG A 158 -7.02 0.49 9.06
N MET A 159 -8.13 -0.18 8.71
CA MET A 159 -8.68 -0.11 7.35
C MET A 159 -9.21 1.28 6.99
N ASP A 160 -9.83 2.00 7.93
CA ASP A 160 -10.28 3.38 7.70
C ASP A 160 -9.10 4.30 7.34
N GLU A 161 -7.98 4.11 8.02
CA GLU A 161 -6.79 4.88 7.75
C GLU A 161 -6.15 4.49 6.40
N ALA A 162 -6.12 3.20 6.08
CA ALA A 162 -5.65 2.72 4.78
C ALA A 162 -6.48 3.32 3.63
N MET A 163 -7.81 3.31 3.76
CA MET A 163 -8.73 3.89 2.76
C MET A 163 -8.55 5.41 2.65
N LYS A 164 -8.40 6.12 3.78
CA LYS A 164 -8.12 7.57 3.79
C LYS A 164 -6.87 7.90 2.96
N TRP A 165 -5.75 7.24 3.21
CA TRP A 165 -4.51 7.54 2.49
C TRP A 165 -4.56 7.10 1.02
N ALA A 166 -5.25 5.99 0.72
CA ALA A 166 -5.50 5.60 -0.66
C ALA A 166 -6.35 6.63 -1.42
N GLN A 167 -7.38 7.19 -0.79
CA GLN A 167 -8.20 8.26 -1.38
C GLN A 167 -7.37 9.52 -1.64
N ILE A 168 -6.54 9.94 -0.67
CA ILE A 168 -5.67 11.11 -0.86
C ILE A 168 -4.69 10.88 -2.02
N ALA A 169 -4.15 9.67 -2.18
CA ALA A 169 -3.33 9.32 -3.34
C ALA A 169 -4.13 9.40 -4.65
N LEU A 170 -5.37 8.91 -4.68
CA LEU A 170 -6.26 9.02 -5.84
C LEU A 170 -6.57 10.48 -6.18
N ASP A 171 -6.78 11.35 -5.19
CA ASP A 171 -7.05 12.77 -5.40
C ASP A 171 -5.85 13.50 -6.05
N ASN A 172 -4.64 12.99 -5.82
CA ASN A 172 -3.38 13.52 -6.37
C ASN A 172 -2.80 12.66 -7.52
N ARG A 173 -3.63 11.79 -8.14
CA ARG A 173 -3.22 10.86 -9.21
C ARG A 173 -2.66 11.54 -10.47
N ASN A 174 -2.92 12.83 -10.66
CA ASN A 174 -2.40 13.61 -11.78
C ASN A 174 -0.89 13.83 -11.72
N ARG A 175 -0.23 13.48 -10.61
CA ARG A 175 1.23 13.43 -10.50
C ARG A 175 1.85 12.25 -11.23
N TRP A 176 1.05 11.22 -11.56
CA TRP A 176 1.50 10.07 -12.34
C TRP A 176 1.01 10.21 -13.77
N GLU A 177 1.85 9.76 -14.70
CA GLU A 177 1.58 9.81 -16.14
C GLU A 177 1.72 8.42 -16.79
N GLY A 178 1.15 8.29 -17.99
CA GLY A 178 1.26 7.08 -18.81
C GLY A 178 0.85 5.78 -18.09
N ASP A 179 1.64 4.73 -18.27
CA ASP A 179 1.36 3.40 -17.72
C ASP A 179 1.43 3.38 -16.18
N LEU A 180 2.27 4.23 -15.59
CA LEU A 180 2.38 4.35 -14.13
C LEU A 180 1.07 4.88 -13.54
N HIS A 181 0.46 5.88 -14.18
CA HIS A 181 -0.86 6.38 -13.79
C HIS A 181 -1.90 5.27 -13.78
N VAL A 182 -2.02 4.54 -14.90
CA VAL A 182 -3.02 3.47 -15.05
C VAL A 182 -2.84 2.39 -14.00
N THR A 183 -1.59 1.94 -13.82
CA THR A 183 -1.26 0.87 -12.88
C THR A 183 -1.51 1.28 -11.43
N ARG A 184 -1.09 2.48 -11.02
CA ARG A 184 -1.23 2.94 -9.63
C ARG A 184 -2.67 3.26 -9.26
N VAL A 185 -3.44 3.90 -10.14
CA VAL A 185 -4.86 4.19 -9.89
C VAL A 185 -5.67 2.90 -9.81
N TYR A 186 -5.41 1.92 -10.70
CA TYR A 186 -6.01 0.58 -10.59
C TYR A 186 -5.65 -0.09 -9.25
N ALA A 187 -4.38 -0.03 -8.84
CA ALA A 187 -3.92 -0.62 -7.60
C ALA A 187 -4.54 0.05 -6.36
N LEU A 188 -4.77 1.36 -6.39
CA LEU A 188 -5.42 2.11 -5.32
C LEU A 188 -6.88 1.73 -5.15
N HIS A 189 -7.65 1.66 -6.25
CA HIS A 189 -9.04 1.19 -6.19
C HIS A 189 -9.14 -0.24 -5.65
N LYS A 190 -8.24 -1.13 -6.08
CA LYS A 190 -8.11 -2.49 -5.57
C LYS A 190 -7.79 -2.52 -4.07
N LEU A 191 -6.86 -1.67 -3.62
CA LEU A 191 -6.48 -1.56 -2.22
C LEU A 191 -7.65 -1.08 -1.36
N MET A 192 -8.32 0.01 -1.76
CA MET A 192 -9.50 0.53 -1.06
C MET A 192 -10.59 -0.52 -0.94
N THR A 193 -10.88 -1.22 -2.03
CA THR A 193 -11.89 -2.29 -2.04
C THR A 193 -11.54 -3.39 -1.04
N ARG A 194 -10.29 -3.85 -1.03
CA ARG A 194 -9.84 -4.88 -0.08
C ARG A 194 -9.90 -4.41 1.37
N ALA A 195 -9.54 -3.16 1.63
CA ALA A 195 -9.62 -2.57 2.97
C ALA A 195 -11.08 -2.47 3.44
N ALA A 196 -11.99 -1.98 2.58
CA ALA A 196 -13.41 -1.87 2.87
C ALA A 196 -14.05 -3.24 3.16
N VAL A 197 -13.75 -4.27 2.35
CA VAL A 197 -14.24 -5.64 2.56
C VAL A 197 -13.72 -6.23 3.88
N LYS A 198 -12.45 -5.99 4.20
CA LYS A 198 -11.85 -6.45 5.47
C LYS A 198 -12.48 -5.76 6.68
N LYS A 199 -12.77 -4.46 6.59
CA LYS A 199 -13.52 -3.70 7.60
C LYS A 199 -14.93 -4.24 7.77
N TRP A 200 -15.65 -4.43 6.66
CA TRP A 200 -17.00 -4.99 6.67
C TRP A 200 -17.05 -6.36 7.33
N SER A 201 -16.17 -7.29 6.91
CA SER A 201 -16.09 -8.63 7.50
C SER A 201 -15.78 -8.59 9.01
N TRP A 202 -14.91 -7.67 9.44
CA TRP A 202 -14.62 -7.49 10.87
C TRP A 202 -15.85 -7.00 11.65
N LEU A 203 -16.57 -6.00 11.14
CA LEU A 203 -17.79 -5.46 11.77
C LEU A 203 -18.95 -6.46 11.78
N GLU A 204 -19.09 -7.29 10.75
CA GLU A 204 -20.05 -8.40 10.77
C GLU A 204 -19.72 -9.40 11.87
N ASN A 205 -18.45 -9.76 12.03
CA ASN A 205 -18.02 -10.66 13.09
C ASN A 205 -18.23 -10.05 14.49
N GLU A 206 -17.99 -8.75 14.65
CA GLU A 206 -18.30 -8.00 15.88
C GLU A 206 -19.81 -8.03 16.19
N HIS A 207 -20.66 -7.77 15.19
CA HIS A 207 -22.11 -7.83 15.35
C HIS A 207 -22.59 -9.24 15.74
N VAL A 208 -22.03 -10.29 15.13
CA VAL A 208 -22.35 -11.68 15.49
C VAL A 208 -21.96 -12.00 16.94
N ARG A 209 -20.83 -11.47 17.41
CA ARG A 209 -20.35 -11.69 18.79
C ARG A 209 -21.12 -10.89 19.82
N THR A 210 -21.42 -9.63 19.51
CA THR A 210 -22.07 -8.70 20.43
C THR A 210 -23.19 -7.94 19.70
N PRO A 211 -24.35 -8.59 19.48
CA PRO A 211 -25.44 -7.99 18.71
C PRO A 211 -25.98 -6.72 19.37
N SER A 212 -26.05 -5.65 18.59
CA SER A 212 -26.63 -4.36 18.99
C SER A 212 -27.09 -3.60 17.75
N GLU A 213 -27.98 -2.63 17.93
CA GLU A 213 -28.39 -1.74 16.83
C GLU A 213 -27.18 -1.00 16.25
N ALA A 214 -26.27 -0.52 17.11
CA ALA A 214 -25.05 0.16 16.69
C ALA A 214 -24.13 -0.73 15.84
N SER A 215 -23.91 -1.98 16.23
CA SER A 215 -23.07 -2.92 15.47
C SER A 215 -23.73 -3.35 14.15
N MET A 216 -25.06 -3.49 14.13
CA MET A 216 -25.82 -3.76 12.90
C MET A 216 -25.68 -2.61 11.90
N THR A 217 -25.87 -1.37 12.35
CA THR A 217 -25.71 -0.17 11.52
C THR A 217 -24.28 -0.05 11.00
N ALA A 218 -23.27 -0.22 11.85
CA ALA A 218 -21.87 -0.16 11.43
C ALA A 218 -21.52 -1.21 10.37
N ALA A 219 -21.99 -2.45 10.53
CA ALA A 219 -21.78 -3.51 9.53
C ALA A 219 -22.48 -3.20 8.20
N ALA A 220 -23.71 -2.67 8.25
CA ALA A 220 -24.46 -2.28 7.05
C ALA A 220 -23.80 -1.09 6.31
N GLU A 221 -23.32 -0.08 7.03
CA GLU A 221 -22.57 1.05 6.47
C GLU A 221 -21.28 0.60 5.81
N ALA A 222 -20.49 -0.25 6.48
CA ALA A 222 -19.24 -0.79 5.92
C ALA A 222 -19.49 -1.67 4.68
N ARG A 223 -20.62 -2.41 4.64
CA ARG A 223 -21.02 -3.14 3.43
C ARG A 223 -21.31 -2.21 2.26
N ASN A 224 -22.04 -1.12 2.53
CA ASN A 224 -22.35 -0.13 1.50
C ASN A 224 -21.09 0.57 0.99
N GLU A 225 -20.15 0.89 1.88
CA GLU A 225 -18.82 1.41 1.52
C GLU A 225 -18.07 0.42 0.61
N ALA A 226 -17.97 -0.85 1.01
CA ALA A 226 -17.32 -1.91 0.22
C ALA A 226 -17.94 -2.09 -1.17
N LYS A 227 -19.28 -2.02 -1.25
CA LYS A 227 -20.03 -2.06 -2.51
C LYS A 227 -19.68 -0.89 -3.43
N THR A 228 -19.64 0.33 -2.89
CA THR A 228 -19.30 1.54 -3.66
C THR A 228 -17.89 1.46 -4.22
N VAL A 229 -16.88 1.18 -3.38
CA VAL A 229 -15.48 1.15 -3.86
C VAL A 229 -15.20 -0.03 -4.79
N ALA A 230 -15.89 -1.16 -4.63
CA ALA A 230 -15.78 -2.29 -5.58
C ALA A 230 -16.33 -1.92 -6.96
N ARG A 231 -17.42 -1.14 -7.01
CA ARG A 231 -17.98 -0.63 -8.27
C ARG A 231 -17.02 0.35 -8.94
N GLU A 232 -16.46 1.29 -8.17
CA GLU A 232 -15.47 2.25 -8.69
C GLU A 232 -14.23 1.54 -9.25
N TRP A 233 -13.76 0.48 -8.59
CA TRP A 233 -12.66 -0.34 -9.11
C TRP A 233 -13.00 -0.98 -10.45
N LEU A 234 -14.19 -1.58 -10.56
CA LEU A 234 -14.66 -2.19 -11.80
C LEU A 234 -14.80 -1.16 -12.94
N ASP A 235 -15.39 -0.01 -12.65
CA ASP A 235 -15.57 1.06 -13.64
C ASP A 235 -14.21 1.65 -14.09
N TYR A 236 -13.23 1.74 -13.17
CA TYR A 236 -11.87 2.11 -13.56
C TYR A 236 -11.21 1.03 -14.42
N ALA A 237 -11.34 -0.25 -14.05
CA ALA A 237 -10.76 -1.37 -14.79
C ALA A 237 -11.23 -1.37 -16.26
N ARG A 238 -12.53 -1.21 -16.48
CA ARG A 238 -13.13 -1.12 -17.82
C ARG A 238 -12.60 0.04 -18.64
N ARG A 239 -12.66 1.26 -18.09
CA ARG A 239 -12.24 2.48 -18.80
C ARG A 239 -10.74 2.52 -19.12
N SER A 240 -9.93 1.85 -18.30
CA SER A 240 -8.48 1.79 -18.48
C SER A 240 -7.99 0.57 -19.25
N GLY A 241 -8.87 -0.35 -19.64
CA GLY A 241 -8.51 -1.60 -20.33
C GLY A 241 -7.75 -2.60 -19.45
N MET A 242 -7.83 -2.46 -18.12
CA MET A 242 -7.23 -3.38 -17.16
C MET A 242 -8.11 -4.63 -16.96
N ASP A 243 -7.54 -5.73 -16.46
CA ASP A 243 -8.30 -6.94 -16.15
C ASP A 243 -9.42 -6.65 -15.14
N GLU A 244 -10.67 -6.85 -15.58
CA GLU A 244 -11.87 -6.64 -14.79
C GLU A 244 -12.26 -7.85 -13.95
N THR A 245 -11.67 -9.03 -14.18
CA THR A 245 -12.10 -10.30 -13.57
C THR A 245 -12.21 -10.21 -12.05
N ALA A 246 -11.14 -9.73 -11.40
CA ALA A 246 -11.10 -9.61 -9.94
C ALA A 246 -12.02 -8.49 -9.42
N ALA A 247 -12.16 -7.40 -10.17
CA ALA A 247 -13.01 -6.27 -9.79
C ALA A 247 -14.50 -6.64 -9.88
N LEU A 248 -14.90 -7.33 -10.95
CA LEU A 248 -16.26 -7.83 -11.16
C LEU A 248 -16.65 -8.81 -10.07
N GLN A 249 -15.82 -9.82 -9.80
CA GLN A 249 -16.07 -10.79 -8.72
C GLN A 249 -16.26 -10.10 -7.37
N MET A 250 -15.46 -9.07 -7.09
CA MET A 250 -15.55 -8.32 -5.83
C MET A 250 -16.82 -7.47 -5.76
N CYS A 251 -17.20 -6.83 -6.88
CA CYS A 251 -18.46 -6.09 -6.97
C CYS A 251 -19.67 -7.01 -6.72
N GLU A 252 -19.72 -8.18 -7.37
CA GLU A 252 -20.81 -9.14 -7.19
C GLU A 252 -20.90 -9.64 -5.74
N THR A 253 -19.76 -9.92 -5.12
CA THR A 253 -19.68 -10.40 -3.73
C THR A 253 -20.22 -9.37 -2.75
N THR A 254 -19.87 -8.09 -2.93
CA THR A 254 -20.27 -7.00 -2.02
C THR A 254 -21.71 -6.55 -2.24
N SER A 255 -22.16 -6.48 -3.50
CA SER A 255 -23.51 -6.06 -3.87
C SER A 255 -24.56 -7.15 -3.67
N GLY A 256 -24.18 -8.42 -3.77
CA GLY A 256 -25.08 -9.58 -3.77
C GLY A 256 -25.85 -9.79 -5.08
N THR A 257 -25.64 -8.96 -6.11
CA THR A 257 -26.34 -9.04 -7.40
C THR A 257 -25.47 -8.57 -8.57
N ILE A 258 -25.58 -9.23 -9.72
CA ILE A 258 -24.82 -8.84 -10.93
C ILE A 258 -25.34 -7.56 -11.59
N ASP A 259 -26.63 -7.25 -11.41
CA ASP A 259 -27.26 -6.06 -12.00
C ASP A 259 -26.57 -4.78 -11.54
N PHE A 260 -26.15 -4.71 -10.28
CA PHE A 260 -25.39 -3.57 -9.76
C PHE A 260 -24.01 -3.43 -10.39
N CYS A 261 -23.43 -4.49 -10.93
CA CYS A 261 -22.07 -4.53 -11.49
C CYS A 261 -22.04 -4.46 -13.03
N SER A 262 -23.22 -4.51 -13.66
CA SER A 262 -23.36 -4.40 -15.11
C SER A 262 -23.10 -2.96 -15.60
N PRO A 263 -22.54 -2.75 -16.81
CA PRO A 263 -22.44 -1.42 -17.39
C PRO A 263 -23.81 -0.74 -17.45
N GLY A 264 -23.86 0.58 -17.27
CA GLY A 264 -25.12 1.31 -17.47
C GLY A 264 -25.56 1.16 -18.93
N ILE A 265 -26.87 0.99 -19.18
CA ILE A 265 -27.42 0.88 -20.54
C ILE A 265 -27.04 2.09 -21.42
N GLU A 266 -26.73 3.24 -20.81
CA GLU A 266 -26.25 4.46 -21.49
C GLU A 266 -24.82 4.33 -22.06
N GLU A 267 -23.95 3.50 -21.50
CA GLU A 267 -22.56 3.33 -21.99
C GLU A 267 -22.46 2.48 -23.27
N LEU A 268 -23.52 1.77 -23.65
CA LEU A 268 -23.55 0.92 -24.84
C LEU A 268 -23.95 1.67 -26.12
N GLY A 269 -24.26 2.97 -26.03
CA GLY A 269 -24.72 3.80 -27.16
C GLY A 269 -23.67 4.71 -27.80
N GLU A 270 -22.46 4.80 -27.23
CA GLU A 270 -21.40 5.72 -27.68
C GLU A 270 -20.11 5.04 -28.17
N LEU A 271 -20.14 3.74 -28.44
CA LEU A 271 -19.07 2.98 -29.11
C LEU A 271 -19.49 2.57 -30.53
#